data_AF-A0A2T8I9B7-F1
#
_entry.id   AF-A0A2T8I9B7-F1
#
_cell.length_a   1.000
_cell.length_b   1.000
_cell.length_c   1.000
_cell.angle_alpha   90.00
_cell.angle_beta   90.00
_cell.angle_gamma   90.00
#
_symmetry.space_group_name_H-M   'P 1'
#
loop_
_entity.id
_entity.type
_entity.pdbx_description
1 polymer ?
#
loop_
_entity_poly.entity_id
_entity_poly.type
_entity_poly.pdbx_seq_one_letter_code
_entity_poly.pdbx_strand_id
1 'polypeptide(L)'
;MLQQINAEYEASEEEADIVDISTGEEQARQENPTLEAPENPAMTIDTLVNLQDPILETPENLATTVDTLVHLQDLQEPIVTSSAIKPSQEDGLNLSELLSFDPASVGSAILEVDYHQPQPTGVASPLLRIKDLLSTPIDTLVQDSDEVRQILEEIKPQLPKILQLKLWPTGHLPFFWAKVEKARQKIEAHRSQAPLKADIAERCRLLNKKKAALAAKADTSANSQRLQSLERELKDLKAKVWATEQCIQDEKDLIARSQQELKTELTELSVLSRQIVSGEDKDDEVVITEADRVHLEAIAAIDEFLQ
;
A
#
# COMPACT_ATOMS: atom_id res chain seq x y z
N MET A 1 -47.10 -6.20 42.16
CA MET A 1 -45.92 -6.37 43.04
C MET A 1 -46.24 -7.58 43.93
N LEU A 2 -45.34 -8.56 43.99
CA LEU A 2 -45.47 -9.95 44.51
C LEU A 2 -46.07 -10.93 43.49
N GLN A 3 -45.22 -11.61 42.70
CA GLN A 3 -44.51 -12.88 42.97
C GLN A 3 -45.42 -14.10 42.68
N GLN A 4 -45.32 -14.81 41.55
CA GLN A 4 -44.29 -15.80 41.11
C GLN A 4 -44.48 -17.19 41.74
N ILE A 5 -44.33 -18.23 40.90
CA ILE A 5 -43.78 -19.58 41.18
C ILE A 5 -44.75 -20.79 41.15
N ASN A 6 -44.38 -21.75 40.26
CA ASN A 6 -44.63 -23.20 40.16
C ASN A 6 -45.99 -23.71 39.66
N ALA A 7 -46.11 -24.52 38.60
CA ALA A 7 -45.44 -25.75 38.12
C ALA A 7 -46.11 -27.03 38.65
N GLU A 8 -46.69 -27.82 37.72
CA GLU A 8 -46.99 -29.27 37.79
C GLU A 8 -47.39 -29.69 36.35
N TYR A 9 -46.59 -30.43 35.57
CA TYR A 9 -46.24 -31.86 35.60
C TYR A 9 -47.44 -32.83 35.44
N GLU A 10 -47.56 -33.44 34.26
CA GLU A 10 -48.03 -34.81 33.95
C GLU A 10 -47.74 -35.04 32.44
N ALA A 11 -46.75 -35.83 32.02
CA ALA A 11 -46.59 -37.30 32.07
C ALA A 11 -47.33 -38.05 30.94
N SER A 12 -46.54 -38.52 29.96
CA SER A 12 -46.72 -39.77 29.17
C SER A 12 -45.57 -39.82 28.14
N GLU A 13 -44.55 -40.69 28.26
CA GLU A 13 -44.54 -42.10 27.76
C GLU A 13 -44.85 -42.16 26.26
N GLU A 14 -44.18 -42.90 25.37
CA GLU A 14 -43.11 -43.91 25.38
C GLU A 14 -42.90 -44.22 23.87
N GLU A 15 -41.68 -44.47 23.40
CA GLU A 15 -41.34 -45.49 22.39
C GLU A 15 -39.93 -45.25 21.83
N ALA A 16 -39.04 -46.17 22.21
CA ALA A 16 -37.77 -46.41 21.59
C ALA A 16 -37.96 -47.39 20.42
N ASP A 17 -37.22 -47.21 19.32
CA ASP A 17 -36.93 -48.34 18.43
C ASP A 17 -35.50 -48.27 17.86
N ILE A 18 -34.67 -49.10 18.51
CA ILE A 18 -33.70 -50.07 17.98
C ILE A 18 -32.70 -49.64 16.88
N VAL A 19 -31.46 -49.70 17.34
CA VAL A 19 -30.16 -49.75 16.67
C VAL A 19 -30.05 -50.96 15.74
N ASP A 20 -29.55 -50.76 14.52
CA ASP A 20 -28.95 -51.83 13.70
C ASP A 20 -27.46 -51.55 13.49
N ILE A 21 -26.63 -52.40 14.08
CA ILE A 21 -25.17 -52.43 13.97
C ILE A 21 -24.82 -53.71 13.24
N SER A 22 -24.42 -53.61 11.97
CA SER A 22 -23.83 -54.73 11.23
C SER A 22 -22.33 -54.57 11.09
N THR A 23 -21.65 -55.50 11.75
CA THR A 23 -20.22 -55.81 11.81
C THR A 23 -19.71 -56.47 10.52
N GLY A 24 -18.41 -56.28 10.25
CA GLY A 24 -17.58 -57.09 9.34
C GLY A 24 -16.19 -56.44 9.26
N GLU A 25 -15.19 -56.88 10.05
CA GLU A 25 -14.20 -57.95 9.72
C GLU A 25 -13.58 -57.77 8.32
N GLU A 26 -12.27 -57.90 8.05
CA GLU A 26 -11.05 -58.16 8.82
C GLU A 26 -9.85 -58.09 7.81
N GLN A 27 -8.65 -57.80 8.32
CA GLN A 27 -7.29 -58.17 7.84
C GLN A 27 -6.66 -57.60 6.54
N ALA A 28 -5.59 -56.83 6.81
CA ALA A 28 -4.19 -57.09 6.45
C ALA A 28 -3.81 -57.40 4.98
N ARG A 29 -2.92 -56.57 4.42
CA ARG A 29 -1.55 -56.99 4.07
C ARG A 29 -0.66 -55.83 3.64
N GLN A 30 0.55 -55.92 4.16
CA GLN A 30 1.78 -55.19 3.94
C GLN A 30 2.40 -55.58 2.59
N GLU A 31 2.74 -54.62 1.72
CA GLU A 31 3.83 -54.77 0.74
C GLU A 31 4.52 -53.42 0.47
N ASN A 32 5.79 -53.35 0.85
CA ASN A 32 6.80 -52.48 0.27
C ASN A 32 7.46 -53.30 -0.85
N PRO A 33 7.87 -52.69 -1.97
CA PRO A 33 9.26 -52.94 -2.34
C PRO A 33 10.03 -51.73 -2.89
N THR A 34 11.31 -51.80 -2.53
CA THR A 34 12.45 -50.98 -2.90
C THR A 34 13.01 -51.38 -4.28
N LEU A 35 13.47 -50.38 -5.03
CA LEU A 35 14.53 -50.33 -6.06
C LEU A 35 14.88 -51.60 -6.88
N GLU A 36 14.74 -51.48 -8.20
CA GLU A 36 15.77 -51.91 -9.17
C GLU A 36 15.95 -50.82 -10.25
N ALA A 37 17.20 -50.43 -10.49
CA ALA A 37 17.65 -49.74 -11.71
C ALA A 37 18.04 -50.82 -12.76
N PRO A 38 18.13 -50.51 -14.07
CA PRO A 38 19.45 -50.12 -14.60
C PRO A 38 19.47 -49.17 -15.83
N GLU A 39 20.59 -48.43 -15.91
CA GLU A 39 21.41 -48.15 -17.11
C GLU A 39 20.87 -47.32 -18.31
N ASN A 40 21.45 -46.10 -18.40
CA ASN A 40 21.82 -45.23 -19.54
C ASN A 40 22.11 -45.91 -20.90
N PRO A 41 22.17 -45.22 -22.08
CA PRO A 41 22.86 -43.92 -22.26
C PRO A 41 22.41 -42.92 -23.36
N ALA A 42 22.93 -41.69 -23.24
CA ALA A 42 23.44 -40.79 -24.29
C ALA A 42 22.49 -40.04 -25.26
N MET A 43 22.36 -38.73 -25.05
CA MET A 43 22.49 -37.69 -26.09
C MET A 43 22.83 -36.35 -25.41
N THR A 44 24.10 -35.93 -25.29
CA THR A 44 24.90 -35.15 -26.27
C THR A 44 24.49 -33.66 -26.34
N ILE A 45 25.29 -32.81 -25.64
CA ILE A 45 25.88 -31.51 -26.11
C ILE A 45 24.86 -30.35 -26.32
N ASP A 46 25.01 -29.08 -25.89
CA ASP A 46 26.16 -28.25 -25.54
C ASP A 46 25.77 -27.00 -24.70
N THR A 47 26.69 -26.61 -23.82
CA THR A 47 27.21 -25.28 -23.44
C THR A 47 26.42 -23.95 -23.42
N LEU A 48 26.75 -23.18 -22.35
CA LEU A 48 26.88 -21.71 -22.22
C LEU A 48 25.56 -20.91 -22.04
N VAL A 49 25.35 -20.09 -21.00
CA VAL A 49 26.24 -19.14 -20.32
C VAL A 49 25.86 -19.02 -18.83
N ASN A 50 26.89 -19.07 -18.00
CA ASN A 50 26.84 -18.83 -16.56
C ASN A 50 27.29 -17.38 -16.29
N LEU A 51 26.44 -16.57 -15.67
CA LEU A 51 26.79 -15.29 -15.04
C LEU A 51 25.89 -15.08 -13.80
N GLN A 52 26.16 -15.86 -12.74
CA GLN A 52 26.03 -15.42 -11.34
C GLN A 52 27.40 -14.80 -10.97
N ASP A 53 27.59 -13.73 -10.19
CA ASP A 53 26.91 -13.08 -9.05
C ASP A 53 27.67 -11.71 -8.82
N PRO A 54 27.44 -10.81 -7.80
CA PRO A 54 26.80 -11.03 -6.47
C PRO A 54 25.96 -9.86 -5.83
N ILE A 55 25.09 -10.25 -4.87
CA ILE A 55 24.90 -9.69 -3.50
C ILE A 55 24.15 -8.35 -3.23
N LEU A 56 23.16 -8.48 -2.30
CA LEU A 56 22.54 -7.55 -1.31
C LEU A 56 21.95 -6.21 -1.76
N GLU A 57 20.64 -6.04 -1.58
CA GLU A 57 20.07 -5.23 -0.48
C GLU A 57 18.55 -5.43 -0.37
N THR A 58 18.10 -5.72 0.84
CA THR A 58 16.71 -5.67 1.31
C THR A 58 16.16 -4.24 1.23
N PRO A 59 14.92 -4.02 0.77
CA PRO A 59 14.20 -2.79 1.07
C PRO A 59 13.09 -3.08 2.08
N GLU A 60 13.41 -2.98 3.37
CA GLU A 60 12.44 -2.49 4.35
C GLU A 60 12.29 -0.97 4.16
N ASN A 61 11.05 -0.49 4.24
CA ASN A 61 10.61 0.92 4.13
C ASN A 61 10.37 1.49 2.72
N LEU A 62 9.14 1.32 2.24
CA LEU A 62 8.47 2.31 1.39
C LEU A 62 6.99 2.39 1.78
N ALA A 63 6.76 2.84 3.01
CA ALA A 63 5.48 3.29 3.50
C ALA A 63 5.65 4.71 4.05
N THR A 64 5.66 5.70 3.16
CA THR A 64 5.34 7.10 3.48
C THR A 64 5.00 7.86 2.20
N THR A 65 3.72 8.26 2.11
CA THR A 65 3.21 9.54 1.55
C THR A 65 3.64 9.87 0.11
N VAL A 66 2.90 9.50 -0.93
CA VAL A 66 1.66 10.17 -1.39
C VAL A 66 1.57 11.64 -0.97
N ASP A 67 2.45 12.52 -1.47
CA ASP A 67 2.15 13.97 -1.56
C ASP A 67 3.11 14.82 -2.44
N THR A 68 3.58 14.29 -3.58
CA THR A 68 4.41 15.08 -4.52
C THR A 68 4.08 14.80 -5.98
N LEU A 69 2.80 14.81 -6.34
CA LEU A 69 2.41 14.75 -7.76
C LEU A 69 1.24 15.66 -8.14
N VAL A 70 1.27 16.90 -7.66
CA VAL A 70 0.54 18.02 -8.27
C VAL A 70 1.44 19.24 -8.18
N HIS A 71 2.30 19.47 -9.18
CA HIS A 71 2.82 20.79 -9.57
C HIS A 71 3.63 20.61 -10.87
N LEU A 72 2.92 20.52 -11.99
CA LEU A 72 3.48 20.67 -13.34
C LEU A 72 2.69 21.76 -14.08
N GLN A 73 2.61 22.92 -13.45
CA GLN A 73 2.20 24.18 -14.06
C GLN A 73 3.14 25.26 -13.53
N ASP A 74 4.13 25.61 -14.36
CA ASP A 74 4.76 26.94 -14.48
C ASP A 74 6.19 26.79 -15.05
N LEU A 75 6.25 26.66 -16.38
CA LEU A 75 7.43 27.07 -17.13
C LEU A 75 7.30 28.57 -17.39
N GLN A 76 7.70 29.39 -16.41
CA GLN A 76 8.10 30.78 -16.65
C GLN A 76 9.63 30.84 -16.74
N GLU A 77 10.13 31.30 -17.88
CA GLU A 77 11.53 31.54 -18.14
C GLU A 77 12.10 32.64 -17.22
N PRO A 78 13.28 32.49 -16.62
CA PRO A 78 13.91 33.60 -15.90
C PRO A 78 14.61 34.53 -16.89
N ILE A 79 14.09 35.76 -16.96
CA ILE A 79 14.70 36.92 -17.59
C ILE A 79 16.05 37.22 -16.92
N VAL A 80 17.08 37.40 -17.75
CA VAL A 80 18.41 37.84 -17.37
C VAL A 80 18.33 39.24 -16.75
N THR A 81 18.63 39.37 -15.45
CA THR A 81 18.86 40.67 -14.81
C THR A 81 20.25 41.18 -15.17
N SER A 82 20.33 42.16 -16.07
CA SER A 82 21.55 42.90 -16.34
C SER A 82 21.95 43.79 -15.16
N SER A 83 23.26 43.79 -14.93
CA SER A 83 24.00 44.46 -13.86
C SER A 83 23.73 45.96 -13.76
N ALA A 84 23.74 46.44 -12.51
CA ALA A 84 23.63 47.85 -12.14
C ALA A 84 24.86 48.66 -12.60
N ILE A 85 24.60 49.79 -13.27
CA ILE A 85 25.57 50.87 -13.47
C ILE A 85 25.08 52.06 -12.64
N LYS A 86 25.94 52.54 -11.72
CA LYS A 86 25.72 53.76 -10.91
C LYS A 86 25.71 55.00 -11.82
N PRO A 87 24.79 55.96 -11.64
CA PRO A 87 24.95 57.29 -12.21
C PRO A 87 25.78 58.19 -11.29
N SER A 88 26.79 58.85 -11.87
CA SER A 88 27.49 59.99 -11.31
C SER A 88 26.57 61.20 -11.26
N GLN A 89 26.65 61.96 -10.16
CA GLN A 89 25.87 63.15 -9.86
C GLN A 89 26.61 64.38 -10.41
N GLU A 90 26.06 65.03 -11.43
CA GLU A 90 26.40 66.40 -11.83
C GLU A 90 25.11 67.22 -11.98
N ASP A 91 25.15 68.38 -11.33
CA ASP A 91 24.48 69.66 -11.60
C ASP A 91 22.97 69.72 -11.82
N GLY A 92 22.33 70.45 -10.90
CA GLY A 92 20.90 70.74 -10.89
C GLY A 92 20.44 71.46 -12.14
N LEU A 93 19.74 70.75 -13.01
CA LEU A 93 19.02 71.30 -14.14
C LEU A 93 17.72 71.96 -13.66
N ASN A 94 17.62 73.27 -13.91
CA ASN A 94 16.49 74.11 -13.53
C ASN A 94 15.27 73.76 -14.39
N LEU A 95 14.26 73.12 -13.81
CA LEU A 95 13.06 72.63 -14.50
C LEU A 95 12.10 73.73 -15.01
N SER A 96 12.42 75.00 -14.76
CA SER A 96 11.57 76.14 -15.11
C SER A 96 11.55 76.46 -16.62
N GLU A 97 12.56 76.02 -17.39
CA GLU A 97 12.57 76.16 -18.86
C GLU A 97 11.77 75.05 -19.58
N LEU A 98 11.64 73.87 -18.96
CA LEU A 98 11.02 72.67 -19.56
C LEU A 98 9.49 72.75 -19.71
N LEU A 99 8.86 73.73 -19.07
CA LEU A 99 7.41 73.95 -19.14
C LEU A 99 7.03 75.17 -20.00
N SER A 100 7.99 75.83 -20.65
CA SER A 100 7.73 76.97 -21.54
C SER A 100 7.43 76.57 -22.99
N PHE A 101 6.98 75.34 -23.21
CA PHE A 101 6.72 74.81 -24.55
C PHE A 101 5.55 75.54 -25.20
N ASP A 102 5.84 76.50 -26.08
CA ASP A 102 4.87 77.14 -26.95
C ASP A 102 4.64 76.27 -28.19
N PRO A 103 3.48 75.60 -28.33
CA PRO A 103 3.20 74.75 -29.48
C PRO A 103 3.11 75.54 -30.81
N ALA A 104 2.98 76.86 -30.79
CA ALA A 104 3.01 77.68 -32.01
C ALA A 104 4.44 77.93 -32.54
N SER A 105 5.47 77.71 -31.72
CA SER A 105 6.88 77.81 -32.14
C SER A 105 7.40 76.52 -32.80
N VAL A 106 6.65 75.41 -32.72
CA VAL A 106 7.00 74.14 -33.37
C VAL A 106 6.46 74.15 -34.80
N GLY A 107 7.13 74.86 -35.70
CA GLY A 107 6.74 74.82 -37.11
C GLY A 107 7.51 75.71 -38.10
N SER A 108 8.29 76.70 -37.65
CA SER A 108 8.84 77.71 -38.58
C SER A 108 10.36 77.73 -38.76
N ALA A 109 11.10 76.76 -38.22
CA ALA A 109 12.52 76.59 -38.52
C ALA A 109 12.82 75.21 -39.11
N ILE A 110 12.09 74.84 -40.16
CA ILE A 110 12.63 73.88 -41.13
C ILE A 110 13.64 74.69 -41.95
N LEU A 111 14.88 74.69 -41.49
CA LEU A 111 15.99 74.99 -42.38
C LEU A 111 15.87 74.05 -43.56
N GLU A 112 15.84 74.67 -44.73
CA GLU A 112 16.08 74.08 -46.04
C GLU A 112 17.44 73.36 -45.98
N VAL A 113 17.42 72.13 -45.49
CA VAL A 113 18.54 71.20 -45.58
C VAL A 113 18.62 70.83 -47.05
N ASP A 114 19.75 71.20 -47.64
CA ASP A 114 20.16 70.83 -48.99
C ASP A 114 20.00 69.31 -49.21
N TYR A 115 18.85 68.93 -49.77
CA TYR A 115 18.62 67.61 -50.33
C TYR A 115 19.29 67.56 -51.69
N HIS A 116 20.63 67.56 -51.70
CA HIS A 116 21.35 66.86 -52.75
C HIS A 116 21.06 65.36 -52.59
N GLN A 117 19.90 64.97 -53.09
CA GLN A 117 19.49 63.60 -53.37
C GLN A 117 20.47 63.02 -54.39
N PRO A 118 21.32 62.04 -54.03
CA PRO A 118 21.97 61.23 -55.04
C PRO A 118 20.86 60.49 -55.79
N GLN A 119 20.90 60.53 -57.12
CA GLN A 119 19.97 59.81 -57.97
C GLN A 119 19.85 58.34 -57.53
N PRO A 120 18.63 57.80 -57.32
CA PRO A 120 18.40 56.47 -56.74
C PRO A 120 18.70 55.30 -57.70
N THR A 121 19.18 55.60 -58.90
CA THR A 121 19.33 54.63 -59.99
C THR A 121 20.44 53.60 -59.75
N GLY A 122 21.35 53.84 -58.80
CA GLY A 122 22.48 52.94 -58.49
C GLY A 122 22.21 51.86 -57.42
N VAL A 123 21.33 52.10 -56.43
CA VAL A 123 21.14 51.19 -55.27
C VAL A 123 19.90 50.29 -55.37
N ALA A 124 18.96 50.60 -56.26
CA ALA A 124 17.70 49.87 -56.39
C ALA A 124 17.89 48.43 -56.90
N SER A 125 18.76 48.23 -57.90
CA SER A 125 19.09 46.91 -58.44
C SER A 125 19.83 46.01 -57.44
N PRO A 126 20.86 46.48 -56.69
CA PRO A 126 21.46 45.74 -55.59
C PRO A 126 20.49 45.32 -54.49
N LEU A 127 19.60 46.22 -54.07
CA LEU A 127 18.60 45.91 -53.03
C LEU A 127 17.56 44.89 -53.50
N LEU A 128 17.15 44.96 -54.77
CA LEU A 128 16.28 43.96 -55.37
C LEU A 128 16.98 42.60 -55.41
N ARG A 129 18.27 42.56 -55.78
CA ARG A 129 19.08 41.34 -55.77
C ARG A 129 19.24 40.76 -54.37
N ILE A 130 19.51 41.58 -53.34
CA ILE A 130 19.53 41.12 -51.95
C ILE A 130 18.17 40.53 -51.58
N LYS A 131 17.06 41.22 -51.87
CA LYS A 131 15.71 40.71 -51.58
C LYS A 131 15.45 39.33 -52.21
N ASP A 132 15.88 39.13 -53.45
CA ASP A 132 15.72 37.85 -54.14
C ASP A 132 16.57 36.76 -53.46
N LEU A 133 17.81 37.07 -53.06
CA LEU A 133 18.68 36.15 -52.31
C LEU A 133 18.10 35.79 -50.92
N LEU A 134 17.50 36.75 -50.23
CA LEU A 134 16.84 36.52 -48.92
C LEU A 134 15.54 35.74 -49.02
N SER A 135 14.98 35.62 -50.22
CA SER A 135 13.80 34.79 -50.46
C SER A 135 14.15 33.30 -50.53
N THR A 136 15.43 32.95 -50.53
CA THR A 136 15.87 31.55 -50.42
C THR A 136 15.55 30.96 -49.04
N PRO A 137 15.36 29.63 -48.93
CA PRO A 137 15.14 28.99 -47.64
C PRO A 137 16.27 29.30 -46.66
N ILE A 138 15.91 29.48 -45.39
CA ILE A 138 16.85 29.83 -44.33
C ILE A 138 18.00 28.81 -44.20
N ASP A 139 17.76 27.54 -44.54
CA ASP A 139 18.77 26.48 -44.52
C ASP A 139 19.91 26.74 -45.51
N THR A 140 19.58 27.28 -46.69
CA THR A 140 20.56 27.64 -47.72
C THR A 140 21.25 28.95 -47.36
N LEU A 141 20.48 29.94 -46.90
CA LEU A 141 20.97 31.27 -46.60
C LEU A 141 21.93 31.33 -45.39
N VAL A 142 21.78 30.40 -44.44
CA VAL A 142 22.65 30.31 -43.26
C VAL A 142 23.94 29.51 -43.57
N GLN A 143 23.97 28.72 -44.65
CA GLN A 143 25.18 28.04 -45.11
C GLN A 143 26.10 28.96 -45.90
N ASP A 144 25.53 29.79 -46.78
CA ASP A 144 26.27 30.73 -47.61
C ASP A 144 25.47 32.03 -47.76
N SER A 145 25.95 33.07 -47.06
CA SER A 145 25.41 34.44 -47.17
C SER A 145 26.45 35.42 -47.72
N ASP A 146 27.52 34.93 -48.33
CA ASP A 146 28.66 35.76 -48.71
C ASP A 146 28.29 36.75 -49.82
N GLU A 147 27.43 36.33 -50.75
CA GLU A 147 26.88 37.20 -51.79
C GLU A 147 26.01 38.33 -51.21
N VAL A 148 25.18 38.02 -50.22
CA VAL A 148 24.37 39.02 -49.49
C VAL A 148 25.27 40.01 -48.75
N ARG A 149 26.31 39.50 -48.06
CA ARG A 149 27.29 40.33 -47.34
C ARG A 149 28.06 41.25 -48.29
N GLN A 150 28.50 40.72 -49.43
CA GLN A 150 29.28 41.46 -50.43
C GLN A 150 28.49 42.61 -51.03
N ILE A 151 27.25 42.35 -51.47
CA ILE A 151 26.38 43.39 -52.04
C ILE A 151 26.05 44.43 -50.96
N LEU A 152 25.82 44.00 -49.71
CA LEU A 152 25.49 44.92 -48.62
C LEU A 152 26.64 45.88 -48.26
N GLU A 153 27.89 45.41 -48.26
CA GLU A 153 29.07 46.27 -48.03
C GLU A 153 29.30 47.26 -49.19
N GLU A 154 28.99 46.87 -50.43
CA GLU A 154 29.10 47.74 -51.61
C GLU A 154 28.15 48.95 -51.56
N ILE A 155 26.89 48.73 -51.17
CA ILE A 155 25.86 49.79 -51.11
C ILE A 155 25.80 50.52 -49.77
N LYS A 156 26.57 50.09 -48.77
CA LYS A 156 26.57 50.61 -47.40
C LYS A 156 26.73 52.14 -47.29
N PRO A 157 27.65 52.81 -48.03
CA PRO A 157 27.81 54.26 -47.92
C PRO A 157 26.60 55.05 -48.42
N GLN A 158 25.77 54.44 -49.27
CA GLN A 158 24.64 55.07 -49.96
C GLN A 158 23.30 54.80 -49.25
N LEU A 159 23.27 53.89 -48.27
CA LEU A 159 22.08 53.53 -47.52
C LEU A 159 21.83 54.48 -46.35
N PRO A 160 20.58 54.93 -46.12
CA PRO A 160 20.19 55.56 -44.86
C PRO A 160 20.55 54.72 -43.63
N LYS A 161 21.00 55.35 -42.55
CA LYS A 161 21.54 54.65 -41.36
C LYS A 161 20.57 53.64 -40.74
N ILE A 162 19.28 53.95 -40.78
CA ILE A 162 18.20 53.07 -40.30
C ILE A 162 18.10 51.75 -41.08
N LEU A 163 18.35 51.77 -42.40
CA LEU A 163 18.31 50.58 -43.24
C LEU A 163 19.56 49.73 -43.06
N GLN A 164 20.74 50.37 -42.91
CA GLN A 164 21.97 49.66 -42.58
C GLN A 164 21.83 48.82 -41.30
N LEU A 165 21.25 49.40 -40.25
CA LEU A 165 21.06 48.71 -38.97
C LEU A 165 20.16 47.46 -39.11
N LYS A 166 19.11 47.54 -39.91
CA LYS A 166 18.15 46.45 -40.12
C LYS A 166 18.71 45.33 -41.01
N LEU A 167 19.52 45.69 -42.00
CA LEU A 167 20.10 44.74 -42.97
C LEU A 167 21.41 44.13 -42.48
N TRP A 168 22.06 44.74 -41.48
CA TRP A 168 23.32 44.26 -40.93
C TRP A 168 23.29 42.78 -40.50
N PRO A 169 22.30 42.32 -39.69
CA PRO A 169 22.24 40.91 -39.29
C PRO A 169 22.13 39.95 -40.47
N THR A 170 21.58 40.42 -41.58
CA THR A 170 21.35 39.65 -42.79
C THR A 170 22.63 39.31 -43.54
N GLY A 171 23.65 40.17 -43.47
CA GLY A 171 25.00 39.87 -43.98
C GLY A 171 25.81 38.92 -43.09
N HIS A 172 25.27 38.54 -41.92
CA HIS A 172 25.93 37.72 -40.91
C HIS A 172 25.10 36.49 -40.51
N LEU A 173 24.21 36.03 -41.39
CA LEU A 173 23.38 34.85 -41.15
C LEU A 173 24.15 33.55 -40.83
N PRO A 174 25.37 33.31 -41.36
CA PRO A 174 26.18 32.16 -40.99
C PRO A 174 26.48 32.04 -39.49
N PHE A 175 26.44 33.15 -38.74
CA PHE A 175 26.55 33.12 -37.28
C PHE A 175 25.42 32.32 -36.61
N PHE A 176 24.27 32.19 -37.25
CA PHE A 176 23.11 31.45 -36.73
C PHE A 176 23.13 29.95 -37.09
N TRP A 177 24.09 29.47 -37.88
CA TRP A 177 24.12 28.09 -38.38
C TRP A 177 23.99 27.04 -37.30
N ALA A 178 24.83 27.12 -36.26
CA ALA A 178 24.80 26.17 -35.17
C ALA A 178 23.43 26.13 -34.45
N LYS A 179 22.73 27.26 -34.36
CA LYS A 179 21.41 27.34 -33.71
C LYS A 179 20.32 26.73 -34.60
N VAL A 180 20.34 27.03 -35.89
CA VAL A 180 19.37 26.50 -36.86
C VAL A 180 19.52 24.98 -36.99
N GLU A 181 20.76 24.49 -37.13
CA GLU A 181 21.01 23.04 -37.26
C GLU A 181 20.61 22.28 -35.99
N LYS A 182 20.92 22.83 -34.80
CA LYS A 182 20.47 22.25 -33.53
C LYS A 182 18.94 22.20 -33.42
N ALA A 183 18.25 23.26 -33.84
CA ALA A 183 16.79 23.30 -33.84
C ALA A 183 16.20 22.24 -34.78
N ARG A 184 16.79 22.08 -35.97
CA ARG A 184 16.40 21.05 -36.95
C ARG A 184 16.56 19.64 -36.40
N GLN A 185 17.72 19.34 -35.80
CA GLN A 185 17.97 18.05 -35.15
C GLN A 185 16.95 17.77 -34.04
N LYS A 186 16.58 18.79 -33.24
CA LYS A 186 15.57 18.65 -32.19
C LYS A 186 14.19 18.35 -32.76
N ILE A 187 13.79 19.01 -33.84
CA ILE A 187 12.51 18.75 -34.52
C ILE A 187 12.47 17.30 -35.01
N GLU A 188 13.54 16.82 -35.64
CA GLU A 188 13.61 15.46 -36.15
C GLU A 188 13.58 14.42 -35.03
N ALA A 189 14.33 14.66 -33.95
CA ALA A 189 14.28 13.82 -32.76
C ALA A 189 12.86 13.76 -32.17
N HIS A 190 12.16 14.89 -32.09
CA HIS A 190 10.76 14.92 -31.62
C HIS A 190 9.82 14.13 -32.53
N ARG A 191 10.01 14.19 -33.86
CA ARG A 191 9.21 13.42 -34.82
C ARG A 191 9.44 11.92 -34.64
N SER A 192 10.69 11.50 -34.48
CA SER A 192 11.06 10.10 -34.22
C SER A 192 10.53 9.55 -32.89
N GLN A 193 10.19 10.42 -31.93
CA GLN A 193 9.59 10.01 -30.65
C GLN A 193 8.07 9.78 -30.72
N ALA A 194 7.39 10.10 -31.83
CA ALA A 194 5.94 9.94 -31.93
C ALA A 194 5.44 8.50 -31.65
N PRO A 195 6.08 7.43 -32.17
CA PRO A 195 5.67 6.06 -31.86
C PRO A 195 5.82 5.71 -30.38
N LEU A 196 6.91 6.14 -29.75
CA LEU A 196 7.15 5.92 -28.32
C LEU A 196 6.10 6.61 -27.45
N LYS A 197 5.75 7.87 -27.77
CA LYS A 197 4.69 8.60 -27.06
C LYS A 197 3.33 7.92 -27.20
N ALA A 198 3.02 7.36 -28.37
CA ALA A 198 1.80 6.60 -28.59
C ALA A 198 1.77 5.29 -27.77
N ASP A 199 2.88 4.54 -27.72
CA ASP A 199 2.99 3.32 -26.90
C ASP A 199 2.83 3.63 -25.40
N ILE A 200 3.47 4.69 -24.91
CA ILE A 200 3.30 5.15 -23.51
C ILE A 200 1.83 5.46 -23.22
N ALA A 201 1.16 6.22 -24.09
CA ALA A 201 -0.25 6.58 -23.91
C ALA A 201 -1.16 5.33 -23.85
N GLU A 202 -0.92 4.35 -24.72
CA GLU A 202 -1.69 3.11 -24.74
C GLU A 202 -1.44 2.26 -23.49
N ARG A 203 -0.19 2.15 -23.03
CA ARG A 203 0.15 1.46 -21.77
C ARG A 203 -0.51 2.13 -20.57
N CYS A 204 -0.49 3.45 -20.50
CA CYS A 204 -1.19 4.20 -19.46
C CYS A 204 -2.70 3.92 -19.48
N ARG A 205 -3.31 3.89 -20.67
CA ARG A 205 -4.74 3.57 -20.83
C ARG A 205 -5.06 2.16 -20.33
N LEU A 206 -4.25 1.16 -20.71
CA LEU A 206 -4.44 -0.22 -20.27
C LEU A 206 -4.26 -0.37 -18.75
N LEU A 207 -3.26 0.29 -18.19
CA LEU A 207 -2.99 0.27 -16.75
C LEU A 207 -4.16 0.88 -15.97
N ASN A 208 -4.70 2.01 -16.43
CA ASN A 208 -5.86 2.65 -15.82
C ASN A 208 -7.11 1.76 -15.87
N LYS A 209 -7.33 1.03 -16.97
CA LYS A 209 -8.41 0.03 -17.05
C LYS A 209 -8.22 -1.11 -16.06
N LYS A 210 -6.99 -1.65 -15.94
CA LYS A 210 -6.67 -2.70 -14.96
C LYS A 210 -6.89 -2.20 -13.52
N LYS A 211 -6.46 -0.98 -13.23
CA LYS A 211 -6.68 -0.32 -11.93
C LYS A 211 -8.16 -0.21 -11.61
N ALA A 212 -8.98 0.27 -12.55
CA ALA A 212 -10.43 0.38 -12.36
C ALA A 212 -11.11 -0.98 -12.15
N ALA A 213 -10.72 -2.01 -12.91
CA ALA A 213 -11.25 -3.36 -12.75
C ALA A 213 -10.87 -3.98 -11.39
N LEU A 214 -9.66 -3.71 -10.91
CA LEU A 214 -9.21 -4.17 -9.60
C LEU A 214 -9.96 -3.46 -8.46
N ALA A 215 -10.17 -2.14 -8.58
CA ALA A 215 -10.95 -1.37 -7.61
C ALA A 215 -12.39 -1.91 -7.51
N ALA A 216 -13.07 -2.11 -8.64
CA ALA A 216 -14.41 -2.68 -8.66
C ALA A 216 -14.46 -4.09 -8.02
N LYS A 217 -13.45 -4.93 -8.24
CA LYS A 217 -13.35 -6.26 -7.60
C LYS A 217 -13.11 -6.18 -6.10
N ALA A 218 -12.38 -5.18 -5.61
CA ALA A 218 -12.16 -4.98 -4.19
C ALA A 218 -13.47 -4.60 -3.49
N ASP A 219 -14.26 -3.69 -4.09
CA ASP A 219 -15.54 -3.22 -3.55
C ASP A 219 -16.61 -4.32 -3.53
N THR A 220 -16.55 -5.30 -4.44
CA THR A 220 -17.51 -6.42 -4.51
C THR A 220 -16.92 -7.76 -4.06
N SER A 221 -15.76 -7.76 -3.39
CA SER A 221 -15.05 -9.00 -3.10
C SER A 221 -15.79 -9.83 -2.07
N ALA A 222 -16.56 -10.83 -2.53
CA ALA A 222 -17.16 -11.86 -1.70
C ALA A 222 -16.15 -12.53 -0.76
N ASN A 223 -14.87 -12.55 -1.13
CA ASN A 223 -13.80 -13.08 -0.30
C ASN A 223 -13.55 -12.24 0.95
N SER A 224 -13.63 -10.90 0.86
CA SER A 224 -13.48 -10.03 2.04
C SER A 224 -14.64 -10.23 3.02
N GLN A 225 -15.86 -10.28 2.50
CA GLN A 225 -17.05 -10.56 3.32
C GLN A 225 -17.01 -11.96 3.94
N ARG A 226 -16.57 -12.98 3.20
CA ARG A 226 -16.38 -14.34 3.72
C ARG A 226 -15.33 -14.37 4.83
N LEU A 227 -14.21 -13.67 4.65
CA LEU A 227 -13.16 -13.58 5.67
C LEU A 227 -13.69 -12.95 6.96
N GLN A 228 -14.36 -11.80 6.88
CA GLN A 228 -14.95 -11.15 8.06
C GLN A 228 -16.00 -12.04 8.76
N SER A 229 -16.74 -12.84 8.00
CA SER A 229 -17.70 -13.80 8.54
C SER A 229 -17.00 -14.92 9.32
N LEU A 230 -15.94 -15.50 8.74
CA LEU A 230 -15.12 -16.52 9.40
C LEU A 230 -14.40 -15.99 10.65
N GLU A 231 -13.91 -14.75 10.62
CA GLU A 231 -13.30 -14.11 11.79
C GLU A 231 -14.30 -13.95 12.95
N ARG A 232 -15.55 -13.59 12.63
CA ARG A 232 -16.62 -13.49 13.61
C ARG A 232 -16.99 -14.86 14.19
N GLU A 233 -17.10 -15.88 13.33
CA GLU A 233 -17.38 -17.26 13.74
C GLU A 233 -16.26 -17.81 14.63
N LEU A 234 -15.00 -17.56 14.29
CA LEU A 234 -13.85 -17.94 15.11
C LEU A 234 -13.88 -17.27 16.48
N LYS A 235 -14.28 -16.00 16.55
CA LYS A 235 -14.42 -15.28 17.82
C LYS A 235 -15.53 -15.90 18.70
N ASP A 236 -16.68 -16.21 18.11
CA ASP A 236 -17.79 -16.88 18.81
C ASP A 236 -17.39 -18.27 19.31
N LEU A 237 -16.73 -19.06 18.45
CA LEU A 237 -16.28 -20.39 18.79
C LEU A 237 -15.25 -20.37 19.93
N LYS A 238 -14.32 -19.41 19.94
CA LYS A 238 -13.39 -19.22 21.06
C LYS A 238 -14.10 -18.91 22.37
N ALA A 239 -15.14 -18.07 22.34
CA ALA A 239 -15.93 -17.76 23.52
C ALA A 239 -16.67 -19.01 24.06
N LYS A 240 -17.23 -19.83 23.17
CA LYS A 240 -17.89 -21.10 23.53
C LYS A 240 -16.92 -22.12 24.12
N VAL A 241 -15.72 -22.24 23.55
CA VAL A 241 -14.67 -23.11 24.10
C VAL A 241 -14.32 -22.69 25.52
N TRP A 242 -14.05 -21.40 25.74
CA TRP A 242 -13.71 -20.88 27.06
C TRP A 242 -14.83 -21.10 28.09
N ALA A 243 -16.10 -20.87 27.70
CA ALA A 243 -17.25 -21.12 28.58
C ALA A 243 -17.38 -22.61 28.94
N THR A 244 -17.15 -23.51 27.98
CA THR A 244 -17.18 -24.96 28.21
C THR A 244 -16.03 -25.41 29.10
N GLU A 245 -14.83 -24.88 28.90
CA GLU A 245 -13.67 -25.15 29.75
C GLU A 245 -13.94 -24.75 31.21
N GLN A 246 -14.55 -23.59 31.44
CA GLN A 246 -14.93 -23.15 32.78
C GLN A 246 -15.97 -24.09 33.41
N CYS A 247 -17.00 -24.47 32.66
CA CYS A 247 -18.02 -25.40 33.14
C CYS A 247 -17.42 -26.77 33.53
N ILE A 248 -16.49 -27.29 32.72
CA ILE A 248 -15.76 -28.52 33.03
C ILE A 248 -14.96 -28.38 34.34
N GLN A 249 -14.35 -27.21 34.57
CA GLN A 249 -13.59 -26.98 35.80
C GLN A 249 -14.52 -26.90 37.03
N ASP A 250 -15.65 -26.22 36.92
CA ASP A 250 -16.63 -26.12 38.00
C ASP A 250 -17.21 -27.50 38.37
N GLU A 251 -17.49 -28.34 37.38
CA GLU A 251 -17.93 -29.74 37.59
C GLU A 251 -16.86 -30.60 38.25
N LYS A 252 -15.58 -30.46 37.85
CA LYS A 252 -14.47 -31.15 38.54
C LYS A 252 -14.40 -30.78 40.02
N ASP A 253 -14.57 -29.50 40.33
CA ASP A 253 -14.54 -29.01 41.71
C ASP A 253 -15.76 -29.49 42.52
N LEU A 254 -16.92 -29.64 41.86
CA LEU A 254 -18.10 -30.25 42.48
C LEU A 254 -17.88 -31.73 42.78
N ILE A 255 -17.36 -32.50 41.83
CA ILE A 255 -17.03 -33.92 42.01
C ILE A 255 -16.02 -34.10 43.15
N ALA A 256 -14.96 -33.28 43.20
CA ALA A 256 -13.96 -33.35 44.25
C ALA A 256 -14.56 -33.11 45.65
N ARG A 257 -15.48 -32.14 45.78
CA ARG A 257 -16.20 -31.87 47.03
C ARG A 257 -17.08 -33.05 47.44
N SER A 258 -17.87 -33.58 46.51
CA SER A 258 -18.74 -34.74 46.78
C SER A 258 -17.93 -35.98 47.21
N GLN A 259 -16.80 -36.25 46.54
CA GLN A 259 -15.91 -37.35 46.94
C GLN A 259 -15.35 -37.18 48.35
N GLN A 260 -15.00 -35.95 48.73
CA GLN A 260 -14.50 -35.67 50.06
C GLN A 260 -15.60 -35.80 51.13
N GLU A 261 -16.83 -35.36 50.84
CA GLU A 261 -18.00 -35.53 51.70
C GLU A 261 -18.32 -37.00 51.94
N LEU A 262 -18.42 -37.80 50.87
CA LEU A 262 -18.63 -39.25 50.97
C LEU A 262 -17.52 -39.94 51.78
N LYS A 263 -16.27 -39.50 51.64
CA LYS A 263 -15.16 -40.03 52.43
C LYS A 263 -15.34 -39.72 53.92
N THR A 264 -15.78 -38.50 54.26
CA THR A 264 -16.08 -38.11 55.64
C THR A 264 -17.22 -38.96 56.20
N GLU A 265 -18.35 -39.07 55.50
CA GLU A 265 -19.50 -39.88 55.94
C GLU A 265 -19.14 -41.35 56.12
N LEU A 266 -18.34 -41.92 55.21
CA LEU A 266 -17.87 -43.30 55.33
C LEU A 266 -17.00 -43.49 56.59
N THR A 267 -16.15 -42.52 56.92
CA THR A 267 -15.36 -42.58 58.16
C THR A 267 -16.23 -42.48 59.41
N GLU A 268 -17.26 -41.63 59.40
CA GLU A 268 -18.22 -41.53 60.51
C GLU A 268 -19.01 -42.82 60.69
N LEU A 269 -19.50 -43.41 59.60
CA LEU A 269 -20.22 -44.70 59.63
C LEU A 269 -19.31 -45.82 60.15
N SER A 270 -18.02 -45.84 59.77
CA SER A 270 -17.05 -46.80 60.31
C SER A 270 -16.78 -46.64 61.81
N VAL A 271 -16.90 -45.42 62.35
CA VAL A 271 -16.81 -45.17 63.79
C VAL A 271 -18.07 -45.66 64.48
N LEU A 272 -19.26 -45.37 63.94
CA LEU A 272 -20.53 -45.83 64.50
C LEU A 272 -20.65 -47.35 64.48
N SER A 273 -20.24 -48.02 63.39
CA SER A 273 -20.32 -49.48 63.29
C SER A 273 -19.44 -50.19 64.33
N ARG A 274 -18.33 -49.58 64.75
CA ARG A 274 -17.48 -50.09 65.84
C ARG A 274 -18.11 -49.96 67.23
N GLN A 275 -19.15 -49.16 67.39
CA GLN A 275 -19.88 -49.02 68.66
C GLN A 275 -21.00 -50.05 68.81
N ILE A 276 -21.32 -50.81 67.77
CA ILE A 276 -22.34 -51.84 67.82
C ILE A 276 -21.81 -53.02 68.66
N VAL A 277 -22.50 -53.33 69.75
CA VAL A 277 -22.26 -54.54 70.56
C VAL A 277 -23.03 -55.69 69.92
N SER A 278 -22.35 -56.80 69.67
CA SER A 278 -22.97 -58.00 69.10
C SER A 278 -23.57 -58.88 70.20
N GLY A 279 -24.75 -59.42 69.94
CA GLY A 279 -25.50 -60.26 70.86
C GLY A 279 -26.99 -59.92 70.76
N GLU A 280 -27.85 -60.88 71.09
CA GLU A 280 -29.26 -60.57 71.33
C GLU A 280 -29.47 -60.43 72.83
N ASP A 281 -30.22 -59.40 73.25
CA ASP A 281 -30.53 -59.18 74.66
C ASP A 281 -31.12 -60.44 75.33
N LYS A 282 -31.82 -61.29 74.57
CA LYS A 282 -32.37 -62.56 75.06
C LYS A 282 -31.30 -63.56 75.49
N ASP A 283 -30.22 -63.67 74.73
CA ASP A 283 -29.13 -64.60 75.07
C ASP A 283 -28.44 -64.13 76.36
N ASP A 284 -28.21 -62.81 76.47
CA ASP A 284 -27.64 -62.20 77.67
C ASP A 284 -28.59 -62.31 78.88
N GLU A 285 -29.90 -62.13 78.68
CA GLU A 285 -30.92 -62.28 79.73
C GLU A 285 -31.01 -63.73 80.25
N VAL A 286 -30.82 -64.73 79.38
CA VAL A 286 -30.73 -66.13 79.80
C VAL A 286 -29.51 -66.35 80.69
N VAL A 287 -28.36 -65.76 80.35
CA VAL A 287 -27.15 -65.83 81.19
C VAL A 287 -27.39 -65.16 82.55
N ILE A 288 -28.04 -63.99 82.58
CA ILE A 288 -28.37 -63.28 83.83
C ILE A 288 -29.35 -64.10 84.68
N THR A 289 -30.43 -64.60 84.07
CA THR A 289 -31.45 -65.41 84.76
C THR A 289 -30.84 -66.68 85.35
N GLU A 290 -29.96 -67.34 84.60
CA GLU A 290 -29.25 -68.53 85.07
C GLU A 290 -28.29 -68.21 86.23
N ALA A 291 -27.57 -67.09 86.15
CA ALA A 291 -26.71 -66.64 87.24
C ALA A 291 -27.52 -66.31 88.51
N ASP A 292 -28.68 -65.67 88.36
CA ASP A 292 -29.57 -65.35 89.48
C ASP A 292 -30.19 -66.61 90.10
N ARG A 293 -30.56 -67.60 89.28
CA ARG A 293 -30.99 -68.93 89.75
C ARG A 293 -29.93 -69.58 90.63
N VAL A 294 -28.66 -69.60 90.19
CA VAL A 294 -27.54 -70.16 90.95
C VAL A 294 -27.33 -69.39 92.26
N HIS A 295 -27.43 -68.06 92.24
CA HIS A 295 -27.31 -67.21 93.43
C HIS A 295 -28.39 -67.52 94.47
N LEU A 296 -29.66 -67.61 94.04
CA LEU A 296 -30.79 -67.94 94.91
C LEU A 296 -30.68 -69.35 95.50
N GLU A 297 -30.22 -70.33 94.73
CA GLU A 297 -29.98 -71.69 95.22
C GLU A 297 -28.89 -71.72 96.31
N ALA A 298 -27.81 -70.95 96.15
CA ALA A 298 -26.77 -70.84 97.16
C ALA A 298 -27.27 -70.19 98.47
N ILE A 299 -28.10 -69.14 98.37
CA ILE A 299 -28.75 -68.52 99.54
C ILE A 299 -29.62 -69.56 100.24
N ALA A 300 -30.49 -70.26 99.51
CA ALA A 300 -31.38 -71.27 100.07
C ALA A 300 -30.62 -72.38 100.81
N ALA A 301 -29.50 -72.86 100.24
CA ALA A 301 -28.65 -73.86 100.88
C ALA A 301 -27.99 -73.36 102.18
N ILE A 302 -27.60 -72.08 102.25
CA ILE A 302 -27.08 -71.46 103.48
C ILE A 302 -28.19 -71.33 104.52
N ASP A 303 -29.37 -70.85 104.13
CA ASP A 303 -30.51 -70.70 105.03
C ASP A 303 -30.96 -72.06 105.61
N GLU A 304 -30.92 -73.14 104.82
CA GLU A 304 -31.18 -74.50 105.28
C GLU A 304 -30.14 -74.98 106.29
N PHE A 305 -28.85 -74.68 106.10
CA PHE A 305 -27.79 -75.04 107.05
C PHE A 305 -27.87 -74.28 108.38
N LEU A 306 -28.45 -73.08 108.39
CA LEU A 306 -28.58 -72.25 109.58
C LEU A 306 -29.81 -72.58 110.46
N GLN A 307 -30.67 -73.53 110.03
CA GLN A 307 -31.82 -74.05 110.79
C GLN A 307 -31.47 -75.30 111.62
#